data_AF-A0A1M6Z7V2-F1
#
_entry.id   AF-A0A1M6Z7V2-F1
#
_cell.length_a   1.000
_cell.length_b   1.000
_cell.length_c   1.000
_cell.angle_alpha   90.00
_cell.angle_beta   90.00
_cell.angle_gamma   90.00
#
_symmetry.space_group_name_H-M   'P 1'
#
loop_
_entity.id
_entity.type
_entity.pdbx_description
1 polymer ?
#
loop_
_entity_poly.entity_id
_entity_poly.type
_entity_poly.pdbx_seq_one_letter_code
_entity_poly.pdbx_strand_id
1 'polypeptide(L)'
;MFFNHKSHKSPLQPSIQLFYNSTCIYQGFLKDIPLKDSVIKDESNRFFNDPEPCDIHRTAVRLRITEELLIKLIEAEQSEGCQLLMDLCTFEKIDRIILN
;
A
#
# COMPACT_ATOMS: atom_id res chain seq x y z
N MET A 1 31.47 -12.50 17.75
CA MET A 1 30.13 -12.05 18.19
C MET A 1 29.15 -12.49 17.12
N PHE A 2 28.38 -13.54 17.37
CA PHE A 2 27.42 -14.08 16.41
C PHE A 2 26.13 -13.29 16.53
N PHE A 3 25.81 -12.46 15.53
CA PHE A 3 24.49 -11.85 15.44
C PHE A 3 23.50 -12.94 15.06
N ASN A 4 22.81 -13.45 16.07
CA ASN A 4 21.65 -14.30 15.89
C ASN A 4 20.60 -13.44 15.18
N HIS A 5 20.46 -13.59 13.86
CA HIS A 5 19.27 -13.15 13.14
C HIS A 5 18.11 -13.96 13.73
N LYS A 6 17.50 -13.41 14.79
CA LYS A 6 16.16 -13.81 15.18
C LYS A 6 15.33 -13.57 13.93
N SER A 7 14.93 -14.65 13.24
CA SER A 7 13.78 -14.60 12.34
C SER A 7 12.62 -14.09 13.19
N HIS A 8 12.44 -12.77 13.19
CA HIS A 8 11.15 -12.19 13.47
C HIS A 8 10.19 -12.98 12.58
N LYS A 9 9.33 -13.81 13.17
CA LYS A 9 8.07 -14.17 12.53
C LYS A 9 7.40 -12.83 12.30
N SER A 10 7.66 -12.23 11.14
CA SER A 10 6.98 -11.02 10.72
C SER A 10 5.50 -11.32 10.81
N PRO A 11 4.68 -10.45 11.42
CA PRO A 11 3.23 -10.61 11.36
C PRO A 11 2.88 -10.89 9.89
N LEU A 12 1.94 -11.81 9.65
CA LEU A 12 1.49 -12.17 8.30
C LEU A 12 1.03 -10.87 7.62
N GLN A 13 1.93 -10.24 6.87
CA GLN A 13 1.65 -8.94 6.27
C GLN A 13 0.83 -9.21 5.03
N PRO A 14 -0.33 -8.55 4.88
CA PRO A 14 -1.22 -8.81 3.77
C PRO A 14 -0.46 -8.57 2.48
N SER A 15 -0.47 -9.58 1.63
CA SER A 15 0.16 -9.52 0.31
C SER A 15 -0.90 -9.29 -0.75
N ILE A 16 -0.54 -8.53 -1.77
CA ILE A 16 -1.43 -8.15 -2.84
C ILE A 16 -0.78 -8.48 -4.18
N GLN A 17 -1.59 -9.04 -5.07
CA GLN A 17 -1.23 -9.26 -6.47
C GLN A 17 -2.18 -8.46 -7.34
N LEU A 18 -1.59 -7.65 -8.22
CA LEU A 18 -2.31 -6.82 -9.18
C LEU A 18 -2.06 -7.35 -10.57
N PHE A 19 -3.12 -7.48 -11.34
CA PHE A 19 -3.06 -7.90 -12.72
C PHE A 19 -3.57 -6.79 -13.64
N TYR A 20 -3.07 -6.82 -14.86
CA TYR A 20 -3.58 -6.06 -15.99
C TYR A 20 -3.48 -6.91 -17.25
N ASN A 21 -4.58 -7.09 -17.99
CA ASN A 21 -4.63 -7.91 -19.22
C ASN A 21 -4.01 -9.31 -19.01
N SER A 22 -4.36 -9.99 -17.91
CA SER A 22 -3.80 -11.30 -17.51
C SER A 22 -2.29 -11.32 -17.19
N THR A 23 -1.62 -10.17 -17.14
CA THR A 23 -0.22 -10.04 -16.73
C THR A 23 -0.14 -9.54 -15.29
N CYS A 24 0.67 -10.18 -14.45
CA CYS A 24 0.93 -9.69 -13.09
C CYS A 24 1.81 -8.43 -13.18
N ILE A 25 1.26 -7.27 -12.80
CA ILE A 25 1.98 -5.99 -12.82
C ILE A 25 2.62 -5.67 -11.47
N TYR A 26 2.11 -6.27 -10.38
CA TYR A 26 2.67 -6.12 -9.06
C TYR A 26 2.35 -7.34 -8.20
N GLN A 27 3.35 -7.79 -7.44
CA GLN A 27 3.20 -8.83 -6.43
C GLN A 27 4.11 -8.49 -5.26
N GLY A 28 3.54 -8.31 -4.08
CA GLY A 28 4.30 -7.97 -2.89
C GLY A 28 3.43 -7.70 -1.69
N PHE A 29 4.00 -7.07 -0.67
CA PHE A 29 3.22 -6.64 0.49
C PHE A 29 2.42 -5.38 0.16
N LEU A 30 1.25 -5.25 0.77
CA LEU A 30 0.42 -4.05 0.64
C LEU A 30 1.15 -2.80 1.16
N LYS A 31 1.92 -2.93 2.23
CA LYS A 31 2.71 -1.83 2.81
C LYS A 31 3.78 -1.25 1.86
N ASP A 32 4.24 -2.07 0.92
CA ASP A 32 5.34 -1.74 0.00
C ASP A 32 4.79 -1.25 -1.36
N ILE A 33 3.47 -1.10 -1.47
CA ILE A 33 2.84 -0.66 -2.70
C ILE A 33 3.32 0.76 -3.08
N PRO A 34 3.63 1.02 -4.35
CA PRO A 34 4.07 2.33 -4.78
C PRO A 34 2.90 3.31 -4.77
N LEU A 35 2.76 4.04 -3.65
CA LEU A 35 1.84 5.17 -3.52
C LEU A 35 2.36 6.39 -4.28
N LYS A 36 1.44 7.18 -4.83
CA LYS A 36 1.76 8.47 -5.45
C LYS A 36 2.33 9.43 -4.39
N ASP A 37 3.37 10.19 -4.73
CA ASP A 37 3.97 11.16 -3.81
C ASP A 37 2.98 12.28 -3.42
N SER A 38 2.08 12.66 -4.34
CA SER A 38 0.98 13.59 -4.05
C SER A 38 0.08 13.08 -2.92
N VAL A 39 -0.33 11.81 -2.97
CA VAL A 39 -1.18 11.18 -1.96
C VAL A 39 -0.48 11.18 -0.59
N ILE A 40 0.82 10.86 -0.55
CA ILE A 40 1.59 10.88 0.71
C ILE A 40 1.65 12.31 1.28
N LYS A 41 1.87 13.33 0.45
CA LYS A 41 1.92 14.74 0.87
C LYS A 41 0.56 15.24 1.35
N ASP A 42 -0.50 15.00 0.59
CA ASP A 42 -1.87 15.38 0.97
C ASP A 42 -2.25 14.75 2.32
N GLU A 43 -2.02 13.45 2.46
CA GLU A 43 -2.41 12.73 3.67
C GLU A 43 -1.51 13.07 4.87
N SER A 44 -0.22 13.34 4.64
CA SER A 44 0.68 13.93 5.65
C SER A 44 0.19 15.29 6.12
N ASN A 45 -0.13 16.19 5.20
CA ASN A 45 -0.62 17.51 5.54
C ASN A 45 -1.93 17.43 6.32
N ARG A 46 -2.81 16.47 5.99
CA ARG A 46 -4.07 16.25 6.72
C ARG A 46 -3.87 15.73 8.14
N PHE A 47 -2.94 14.80 8.37
CA PHE A 47 -2.77 14.17 9.68
C PHE A 47 -1.75 14.85 10.59
N PHE A 48 -0.68 15.38 9.99
CA PHE A 48 0.47 15.93 10.71
C PHE A 48 0.64 17.43 10.50
N ASN A 49 -0.20 18.08 9.67
CA ASN A 49 -0.03 19.46 9.22
C ASN A 49 1.36 19.72 8.64
N ASP A 50 1.96 18.69 8.04
CA ASP A 50 3.30 18.72 7.45
C ASP A 50 3.19 18.57 5.92
N PRO A 51 3.30 19.67 5.16
CA PRO A 51 3.21 19.65 3.70
C PRO A 51 4.43 19.02 3.02
N GLU A 52 5.56 18.92 3.73
CA GLU A 52 6.78 18.26 3.24
C GLU A 52 7.21 17.17 4.23
N PRO A 53 6.50 16.03 4.25
CA PRO A 53 6.79 14.97 5.20
C PRO A 53 8.23 14.48 5.09
N CYS A 54 8.93 14.52 6.24
CA CYS A 54 10.18 13.80 6.43
C CYS A 54 9.94 12.28 6.37
N ASP A 55 11.01 11.50 6.25
CA ASP A 55 10.92 10.04 6.09
C ASP A 55 10.10 9.35 7.19
N ILE A 56 10.17 9.86 8.42
CA ILE A 56 9.41 9.33 9.56
C ILE A 56 7.90 9.54 9.35
N HIS A 57 7.48 10.73 8.92
CA HIS A 57 6.09 11.02 8.59
C HIS A 57 5.62 10.23 7.37
N ARG A 58 6.46 10.09 6.33
CA ARG A 58 6.16 9.28 5.15
C ARG A 58 5.87 7.82 5.52
N THR A 59 6.67 7.24 6.41
CA THR A 59 6.44 5.87 6.89
C THR A 59 5.16 5.75 7.69
N ALA A 60 4.87 6.69 8.59
CA ALA A 60 3.64 6.69 9.39
C ALA A 60 2.39 6.82 8.52
N VAL A 61 2.40 7.76 7.57
CA VAL A 61 1.32 7.95 6.59
C VAL A 61 1.12 6.71 5.73
N ARG A 62 2.22 6.10 5.24
CA ARG A 62 2.15 4.84 4.48
C ARG A 62 1.45 3.73 5.24
N LEU A 63 1.88 3.46 6.47
CA LEU A 63 1.28 2.42 7.31
C LEU A 63 -0.22 2.64 7.44
N ARG A 64 -0.61 3.87 7.78
CA ARG A 64 -2.02 4.25 7.94
C ARG A 64 -2.83 4.06 6.65
N ILE A 65 -2.35 4.60 5.52
CA ILE A 65 -3.01 4.43 4.21
C ILE A 65 -3.17 2.96 3.89
N THR A 66 -2.15 2.15 4.15
CA THR A 66 -2.17 0.73 3.81
C THR A 66 -3.12 -0.07 4.70
N GLU A 67 -3.27 0.30 5.98
CA GLU A 67 -4.28 -0.28 6.87
C GLU A 67 -5.70 0.07 6.41
N GLU A 68 -5.96 1.34 6.09
CA GLU A 68 -7.26 1.79 5.58
C GLU A 68 -7.59 1.15 4.23
N LEU A 69 -6.59 1.05 3.35
CA LEU A 69 -6.71 0.40 2.05
C LEU A 69 -7.01 -1.09 2.21
N LEU A 70 -6.37 -1.79 3.16
CA LEU A 70 -6.67 -3.20 3.42
C LEU A 70 -8.14 -3.41 3.78
N ILE A 71 -8.65 -2.62 4.73
CA ILE A 71 -10.05 -2.72 5.17
C ILE A 71 -10.98 -2.48 3.99
N LYS A 72 -10.74 -1.39 3.25
CA LYS A 72 -11.53 -1.07 2.06
C LYS A 72 -11.46 -2.17 1.00
N LEU A 73 -10.31 -2.77 0.76
CA LEU A 73 -10.16 -3.84 -0.23
C LEU A 73 -10.82 -5.16 0.19
N ILE A 74 -10.97 -5.41 1.50
CA ILE A 74 -11.71 -6.57 2.02
C ILE A 74 -13.23 -6.37 1.85
N GLU A 75 -13.71 -5.15 2.05
CA GLU A 75 -15.13 -4.81 1.96
C GLU A 75 -15.60 -4.51 0.53
N ALA A 76 -14.72 -3.99 -0.32
CA ALA A 76 -15.03 -3.55 -1.68
C ALA A 76 -15.11 -4.69 -2.69
N GLU A 77 -15.91 -4.48 -3.73
CA GLU A 77 -15.91 -5.33 -4.91
C GLU A 77 -14.65 -5.09 -5.76
N GLN A 78 -14.32 -6.04 -6.65
CA GLN A 78 -13.11 -5.98 -7.48
C GLN A 78 -12.98 -4.67 -8.27
N SER A 79 -14.06 -4.17 -8.87
CA SER A 79 -14.07 -2.93 -9.65
C SER A 79 -13.75 -1.70 -8.78
N GLU A 80 -14.36 -1.61 -7.60
CA GLU A 80 -14.12 -0.52 -6.65
C GLU A 80 -12.71 -0.59 -6.07
N GLY A 81 -12.24 -1.78 -5.69
CA GLY A 81 -10.87 -1.99 -5.25
C GLY A 81 -9.83 -1.59 -6.31
N CYS A 82 -10.09 -1.89 -7.59
CA CYS A 82 -9.21 -1.50 -8.69
C CYS A 82 -9.16 0.02 -8.81
N GLN A 83 -10.31 0.69 -8.71
CA GLN A 83 -10.39 2.15 -8.76
C GLN A 83 -9.63 2.80 -7.61
N LEU A 84 -9.85 2.32 -6.37
CA LEU A 84 -9.14 2.82 -5.17
C LEU A 84 -7.62 2.71 -5.33
N LEU A 85 -7.13 1.58 -5.86
CA LEU A 85 -5.71 1.39 -6.10
C LEU A 85 -5.18 2.29 -7.21
N MET A 86 -5.92 2.49 -8.29
CA MET A 86 -5.52 3.41 -9.37
C MET A 86 -5.48 4.87 -8.90
N ASP A 87 -6.34 5.27 -7.96
CA ASP A 87 -6.34 6.60 -7.39
C ASP A 87 -5.15 6.83 -6.45
N LEU A 88 -4.83 5.85 -5.60
CA LEU A 88 -3.79 5.98 -4.56
C LEU A 88 -2.38 5.60 -5.05
N CYS A 89 -2.26 4.63 -5.93
CA CYS A 89 -0.99 4.05 -6.37
C CYS A 89 -0.59 4.57 -7.75
N THR A 90 0.69 4.42 -8.10
CA THR A 90 1.24 4.87 -9.40
C THR A 90 0.85 3.97 -10.59
N PHE A 91 -0.02 2.98 -10.39
CA PHE A 91 -0.43 2.06 -11.45
C PHE A 91 -1.48 2.73 -12.35
N GLU A 92 -1.24 2.71 -13.66
CA GLU A 92 -2.15 3.34 -14.63
C GLU A 92 -3.39 2.50 -14.93
N LYS A 93 -3.28 1.16 -14.85
CA LYS A 93 -4.36 0.23 -15.19
C LYS A 93 -4.28 -1.01 -14.33
N ILE A 94 -5.40 -1.38 -13.69
CA ILE A 94 -5.57 -2.60 -12.91
C ILE A 94 -6.93 -3.19 -13.31
N ASP A 95 -6.97 -4.47 -13.69
CA ASP A 95 -8.22 -5.17 -14.01
C ASP A 95 -8.65 -6.18 -12.94
N ARG A 96 -7.69 -6.66 -12.13
CA ARG A 96 -7.95 -7.69 -11.13
C ARG A 96 -7.00 -7.59 -9.93
N ILE A 97 -7.55 -7.84 -8.74
CA ILE A 97 -6.84 -7.82 -7.46
C ILE A 97 -6.99 -9.17 -6.76
N ILE A 98 -5.89 -9.65 -6.18
CA ILE A 98 -5.88 -10.82 -5.30
C ILE A 98 -5.18 -10.43 -4.00
N LEU A 99 -5.87 -10.63 -2.88
CA LEU A 99 -5.35 -10.43 -1.52
C LEU A 99 -5.05 -11.80 -0.90
N ASN A 100 -3.86 -11.95 -0.30
CA ASN A 100 -3.36 -13.18 0.31
C ASN A 100 -2.83 -12.91 1.74
#